data_AF-A0A939I3C4-F1
#
_entry.id   AF-A0A939I3C4-F1
#
_cell.length_a   1.000
_cell.length_b   1.000
_cell.length_c   1.000
_cell.angle_alpha   90.00
_cell.angle_beta   90.00
_cell.angle_gamma   90.00
#
_symmetry.space_group_name_H-M   'P 1'
#
loop_
_entity.id
_entity.type
_entity.pdbx_description
1 polymer ?
#
loop_
_entity_poly.entity_id
_entity_poly.type
_entity_poly.pdbx_seq_one_letter_code
_entity_poly.pdbx_strand_id
1 'polypeptide(L)'
;MYTGRVDTLPFNRETLKSCTCLVMEKIEGMNLQQYLRLTGNRPIDNSLAIQWLTELVTILQEVHGQTFFHRDIKPTNIMVRDGHLVLIDFGAVKQLATSINAPGTRIYTTGYAPEEQIASLAVPRSDFFALGRTFVYLLTGTEPMNFPEQNGELSWRGSASQVPKLLADLLDHLMAPLPQNRPLNTQEILRRLASIEQSLQNQPQTTQISPPPASTPSSSTPSPSMVYAGFWRRTVAGIIDLFVLAVSCSVIGLGLGFIIYNSMPDATDEQRGFIFSAIWMLAIVLFSWLYHAVLVSSAKQGTFGKMAMRVIVTDINGDKISFGTAYPTCGFEVALLYFAGKFSSESNFLQKYYENSCD
;
A
#
# COMPACT_ATOMS: atom_id res chain seq x y z
N MET A 1 17.95 -1.00 10.63
CA MET A 1 18.40 -1.54 9.34
C MET A 1 19.50 -2.54 9.62
N TYR A 2 19.38 -3.79 9.16
CA TYR A 2 20.44 -4.80 9.31
C TYR A 2 20.96 -5.18 7.93
N THR A 3 22.28 -5.11 7.74
CA THR A 3 22.95 -5.60 6.54
C THR A 3 23.36 -7.05 6.78
N GLY A 4 22.92 -7.95 5.91
CA GLY A 4 23.26 -9.37 5.99
C GLY A 4 23.93 -9.82 4.69
N ARG A 5 24.94 -10.69 4.82
CA ARG A 5 25.46 -11.46 3.68
C ARG A 5 24.73 -12.81 3.68
N VAL A 6 23.99 -13.09 2.61
CA VAL A 6 23.38 -14.41 2.41
C VAL A 6 24.28 -15.17 1.46
N ASP A 7 25.01 -16.15 2.01
CA ASP A 7 25.81 -17.07 1.23
C ASP A 7 24.89 -18.22 0.77
N THR A 8 24.50 -18.22 -0.51
CA THR A 8 23.75 -19.33 -1.10
C THR A 8 24.70 -20.50 -1.31
N LEU A 9 24.51 -21.60 -0.56
CA LEU A 9 25.26 -22.83 -0.76
C LEU A 9 25.01 -23.38 -2.18
N PRO A 10 26.06 -23.70 -2.96
CA PRO A 10 25.88 -24.07 -4.35
C PRO A 10 25.50 -25.56 -4.49
N PHE A 11 24.55 -25.86 -5.38
CA PHE A 11 24.32 -27.22 -5.88
C PHE A 11 25.36 -27.63 -6.94
N ASN A 12 26.28 -26.74 -7.35
CA ASN A 12 27.40 -27.10 -8.20
C ASN A 12 28.62 -26.22 -7.91
N ARG A 13 29.79 -26.84 -7.69
CA ARG A 13 31.05 -26.14 -7.40
C ARG A 13 31.50 -25.34 -8.61
N GLU A 14 31.05 -24.10 -8.74
CA GLU A 14 31.79 -22.98 -9.35
C GLU A 14 31.03 -21.66 -9.13
N THR A 15 31.69 -20.69 -8.49
CA THR A 15 31.22 -19.34 -8.10
C THR A 15 30.07 -19.22 -7.07
N LEU A 16 30.44 -18.98 -5.80
CA LEU A 16 29.55 -18.36 -4.80
C LEU A 16 29.19 -16.95 -5.26
N LYS A 17 27.96 -16.73 -5.74
CA LYS A 17 27.42 -15.36 -5.92
C LYS A 17 26.97 -14.86 -4.55
N SER A 18 27.76 -13.97 -3.93
CA SER A 18 27.36 -13.32 -2.68
C SER A 18 26.29 -12.26 -2.99
N CYS A 19 25.05 -12.48 -2.56
CA CYS A 19 24.00 -11.48 -2.65
C CYS A 19 24.03 -10.61 -1.38
N THR A 20 24.10 -9.30 -1.56
CA THR A 20 23.96 -8.34 -0.46
C THR A 20 22.48 -8.03 -0.29
N CYS A 21 21.91 -8.40 0.86
CA CYS A 21 20.50 -8.17 1.15
C CYS A 21 20.35 -7.13 2.26
N LEU A 22 19.33 -6.29 2.13
CA LEU A 22 18.95 -5.31 3.12
C LEU A 22 17.69 -5.78 3.83
N VAL A 23 17.77 -6.04 5.13
CA VAL A 23 16.60 -6.42 5.93
C VAL A 23 16.09 -5.19 6.68
N MET A 24 14.83 -4.85 6.43
CA MET A 24 14.12 -3.74 7.04
C MET A 24 12.75 -4.19 7.54
N GLU A 25 12.15 -3.40 8.42
CA GLU A 25 10.75 -3.60 8.81
C GLU A 25 9.89 -3.59 7.55
N LYS A 26 9.01 -4.58 7.42
CA LYS A 26 8.00 -4.57 6.38
C LYS A 26 6.99 -3.48 6.73
N ILE A 27 7.00 -2.38 5.98
CA ILE A 27 5.98 -1.34 6.11
C ILE A 27 4.69 -1.87 5.51
N GLU A 28 3.68 -2.07 6.35
CA GLU A 28 2.34 -2.49 5.93
C GLU A 28 1.57 -1.27 5.39
N GLY A 29 0.87 -1.45 4.27
CA GLY A 29 0.16 -0.37 3.61
C GLY A 29 0.24 -0.48 2.09
N MET A 30 -0.30 0.51 1.41
CA MET A 30 -0.16 0.69 -0.03
C MET A 30 0.73 1.88 -0.30
N ASN A 31 1.50 1.83 -1.38
CA ASN A 31 2.22 3.03 -1.82
C ASN A 31 1.26 4.06 -2.43
N LEU A 32 1.69 5.31 -2.54
CA LEU A 32 0.83 6.39 -3.05
C LEU A 32 0.38 6.18 -4.50
N GLN A 33 1.15 5.44 -5.32
CA GLN A 33 0.71 5.08 -6.67
C GLN A 33 -0.49 4.11 -6.63
N GLN A 34 -0.41 3.10 -5.77
CA GLN A 34 -1.49 2.16 -5.53
C GLN A 34 -2.71 2.87 -4.92
N TYR A 35 -2.48 3.79 -3.97
CA TYR A 35 -3.53 4.61 -3.36
C TYR A 35 -4.36 5.36 -4.41
N LEU A 36 -3.70 6.07 -5.34
CA LEU A 36 -4.38 6.77 -6.42
C LEU A 36 -5.09 5.85 -7.40
N ARG A 37 -4.44 4.75 -7.80
CA ARG A 37 -5.08 3.79 -8.71
C ARG A 37 -6.36 3.21 -8.10
N LEU A 38 -6.36 2.96 -6.79
CA LEU A 38 -7.53 2.44 -6.07
C LEU A 38 -8.68 3.45 -6.02
N THR A 39 -8.40 4.76 -6.02
CA THR A 39 -9.43 5.81 -6.10
C THR A 39 -9.81 6.16 -7.55
N GLY A 40 -9.37 5.38 -8.54
CA GLY A 40 -9.62 5.65 -9.96
C GLY A 40 -8.85 6.86 -10.49
N ASN A 41 -7.64 7.11 -9.95
CA ASN A 41 -6.82 8.30 -10.19
C ASN A 41 -7.53 9.61 -9.86
N ARG A 42 -8.44 9.60 -8.88
CA ARG A 42 -9.06 10.84 -8.39
C ARG A 42 -8.03 11.66 -7.60
N PRO A 43 -7.92 12.97 -7.88
CA PRO A 43 -7.09 13.87 -7.09
C PRO A 43 -7.38 13.79 -5.59
N ILE A 44 -6.34 13.91 -4.78
CA ILE A 44 -6.49 14.04 -3.32
C ILE A 44 -6.98 15.45 -2.94
N ASP A 45 -7.63 15.56 -1.78
CA ASP A 45 -8.05 16.85 -1.24
C ASP A 45 -6.86 17.73 -0.83
N ASN A 46 -7.04 19.04 -0.92
CA ASN A 46 -5.99 20.02 -0.60
C ASN A 46 -5.51 19.93 0.85
N SER A 47 -6.41 19.65 1.80
CA SER A 47 -6.07 19.47 3.21
C SER A 47 -5.17 18.25 3.41
N LEU A 48 -5.52 17.12 2.78
CA LEU A 48 -4.74 15.90 2.81
C LEU A 48 -3.38 16.10 2.13
N ALA A 49 -3.34 16.82 1.02
CA ALA A 49 -2.09 17.18 0.34
C ALA A 49 -1.17 18.01 1.24
N ILE A 50 -1.70 19.03 1.93
CA ILE A 50 -0.92 19.85 2.86
C ILE A 50 -0.40 19.01 4.03
N GLN A 51 -1.25 18.15 4.61
CA GLN A 51 -0.86 17.25 5.69
C GLN A 51 0.28 16.33 5.25
N TRP A 52 0.10 15.60 4.16
CA TRP A 52 1.07 14.65 3.64
C TRP A 52 2.37 15.32 3.18
N LEU A 53 2.28 16.50 2.59
CA LEU A 53 3.47 17.26 2.21
C LEU A 53 4.24 17.71 3.46
N THR A 54 3.53 18.11 4.52
CA THR A 54 4.14 18.45 5.81
C THR A 54 4.83 17.23 6.45
N GLU A 55 4.20 16.07 6.45
CA GLU A 55 4.79 14.82 6.96
C GLU A 55 6.07 14.45 6.20
N LEU A 56 6.04 14.47 4.86
CA LEU A 56 7.21 14.13 4.05
C LEU A 56 8.34 15.14 4.19
N VAL A 57 8.04 16.44 4.26
CA VAL A 57 9.08 17.47 4.48
C VAL A 57 9.70 17.32 5.87
N THR A 58 8.93 16.90 6.87
CA THR A 58 9.44 16.58 8.22
C THR A 58 10.37 15.37 8.18
N ILE A 59 10.02 14.31 7.44
CA ILE A 59 10.91 13.17 7.21
C ILE A 59 12.21 13.62 6.51
N LEU A 60 12.11 14.46 5.47
CA LEU A 60 13.29 14.99 4.79
C LEU A 60 14.14 15.89 5.67
N GLN A 61 13.56 16.60 6.64
CA GLN A 61 14.31 17.40 7.60
C GLN A 61 15.26 16.52 8.42
N GLU A 62 14.77 15.38 8.92
CA GLU A 62 15.58 14.41 9.65
C GLU A 62 16.67 13.79 8.77
N VAL A 63 16.32 13.39 7.55
CA VAL A 63 17.25 12.76 6.59
C VAL A 63 18.35 13.73 6.18
N HIS A 64 17.99 14.96 5.78
CA HIS A 64 18.94 16.00 5.38
C HIS A 64 19.80 16.47 6.55
N GLY A 65 19.27 16.47 7.77
CA GLY A 65 20.01 16.76 8.99
C GLY A 65 21.16 15.78 9.27
N GLN A 66 21.05 14.54 8.77
CA GLN A 66 22.11 13.53 8.86
C GLN A 66 23.05 13.53 7.64
N THR A 67 23.05 14.59 6.83
CA THR A 67 23.83 14.74 5.58
C THR A 67 23.46 13.76 4.45
N PHE A 68 22.35 13.03 4.60
CA PHE A 68 21.80 12.16 3.57
C PHE A 68 20.66 12.84 2.82
N PHE A 69 20.35 12.36 1.62
CA PHE A 69 19.17 12.77 0.85
C PHE A 69 18.76 11.62 -0.07
N HIS A 70 17.47 11.53 -0.38
CA HIS A 70 16.84 10.29 -0.83
C HIS A 70 17.13 9.93 -2.29
N ARG A 71 17.08 10.90 -3.22
CA ARG A 71 17.34 10.75 -4.67
C ARG A 71 16.36 9.88 -5.47
N ASP A 72 15.30 9.36 -4.87
CA ASP A 72 14.28 8.58 -5.59
C ASP A 72 12.90 8.74 -4.95
N ILE A 73 12.53 9.98 -4.65
CA ILE A 73 11.21 10.30 -4.13
C ILE A 73 10.21 10.19 -5.28
N LYS A 74 9.24 9.29 -5.12
CA LYS A 74 8.16 9.04 -6.08
C LYS A 74 7.01 8.31 -5.37
N PRO A 75 5.80 8.28 -5.97
CA PRO A 75 4.63 7.65 -5.35
C PRO A 75 4.84 6.18 -4.95
N THR A 76 5.67 5.40 -5.65
CA THR A 76 5.93 4.00 -5.29
C THR A 76 6.83 3.82 -4.06
N ASN A 77 7.61 4.85 -3.71
CA ASN A 77 8.54 4.83 -2.59
C ASN A 77 7.98 5.53 -1.34
N ILE A 78 6.69 5.85 -1.34
CA ILE A 78 5.99 6.47 -0.22
C ILE A 78 4.79 5.61 0.12
N MET A 79 4.79 5.04 1.31
CA MET A 79 3.76 4.15 1.82
C MET A 79 2.77 4.91 2.71
N VAL A 80 1.48 4.57 2.60
CA VAL A 80 0.45 5.04 3.53
C VAL A 80 0.21 3.95 4.58
N ARG A 81 0.50 4.27 5.85
CA ARG A 81 0.33 3.38 7.01
C ARG A 81 -0.47 4.10 8.10
N ASP A 82 -1.65 3.56 8.43
CA ASP A 82 -2.52 4.09 9.49
C ASP A 82 -2.83 5.61 9.36
N GLY A 83 -2.91 6.10 8.11
CA GLY A 83 -3.18 7.51 7.79
C GLY A 83 -1.95 8.41 7.67
N HIS A 84 -0.75 7.88 7.98
CA HIS A 84 0.52 8.60 7.90
C HIS A 84 1.41 8.09 6.77
N LEU A 85 2.32 8.94 6.31
CA LEU A 85 3.29 8.60 5.27
C LEU A 85 4.57 8.03 5.85
N VAL A 86 5.08 6.99 5.20
CA VAL A 86 6.39 6.39 5.46
C VAL A 86 7.19 6.41 4.16
N LEU A 87 8.33 7.10 4.18
CA LEU A 87 9.28 7.11 3.07
C LEU A 87 10.14 5.84 3.11
N ILE A 88 10.18 5.09 2.01
CA ILE A 88 10.90 3.82 1.89
C ILE A 88 11.90 3.87 0.74
N ASP A 89 12.75 2.85 0.65
CA ASP A 89 13.74 2.68 -0.42
C ASP A 89 14.78 3.81 -0.52
N PHE A 90 15.58 3.93 0.54
CA PHE A 90 16.80 4.73 0.56
C PHE A 90 17.95 4.09 -0.27
N GLY A 91 17.65 3.19 -1.23
CA GLY A 91 18.64 2.46 -2.02
C GLY A 91 19.61 3.38 -2.77
N ALA A 92 19.17 4.58 -3.17
CA ALA A 92 19.98 5.57 -3.87
C ALA A 92 20.90 6.40 -2.94
N VAL A 93 20.72 6.33 -1.61
CA VAL A 93 21.58 7.00 -0.62
C VAL A 93 23.01 6.45 -0.63
N LYS A 94 23.19 5.18 -1.02
CA LYS A 94 24.49 4.47 -1.01
C LYS A 94 25.59 5.13 -1.85
N GLN A 95 25.25 5.95 -2.84
CA GLN A 95 26.26 6.50 -3.76
C GLN A 95 27.16 7.58 -3.13
N LEU A 96 26.80 8.14 -1.97
CA LEU A 96 27.70 9.05 -1.24
C LEU A 96 28.88 8.32 -0.58
N ALA A 97 28.73 7.02 -0.27
CA ALA A 97 29.74 6.23 0.42
C ALA A 97 30.70 5.48 -0.52
N THR A 98 30.40 5.41 -1.83
CA THR A 98 31.20 4.67 -2.80
C THR A 98 31.52 5.55 -4.00
N SER A 99 32.65 6.25 -3.90
CA SER A 99 33.36 6.88 -5.00
C SER A 99 33.88 5.82 -5.97
N ILE A 100 33.04 5.21 -6.82
CA ILE A 100 33.54 4.44 -7.97
C ILE A 100 32.65 4.71 -9.18
N ASN A 101 33.28 5.34 -10.17
CA ASN A 101 32.85 5.48 -11.56
C ASN A 101 32.58 4.09 -12.18
N ALA A 102 31.45 3.47 -11.88
CA ALA A 102 30.92 2.37 -12.67
C ALA A 102 29.95 2.96 -13.71
N PRO A 103 30.32 2.99 -15.02
CA PRO A 103 29.41 3.44 -16.05
C PRO A 103 28.33 2.36 -16.22
N GLY A 104 27.08 2.63 -15.84
CA GLY A 104 25.98 1.75 -16.25
C GLY A 104 24.67 1.80 -15.48
N THR A 105 24.64 2.14 -14.18
CA THR A 105 23.37 2.06 -13.43
C THR A 105 22.73 3.45 -13.33
N ARG A 106 21.83 3.77 -14.27
CA ARG A 106 20.99 4.98 -14.22
C ARG A 106 20.00 4.84 -13.05
N ILE A 107 20.33 5.42 -11.89
CA ILE A 107 19.45 5.43 -10.70
C ILE A 107 18.62 6.72 -10.72
N TYR A 108 17.63 6.79 -11.60
CA TYR A 108 16.62 7.83 -11.56
C TYR A 108 15.32 7.36 -12.19
N THR A 109 14.20 7.89 -11.71
CA THR A 109 12.88 7.60 -12.25
C THR A 109 12.45 8.73 -13.18
N THR A 110 12.18 8.39 -14.45
CA THR A 110 11.71 9.32 -15.49
C THR A 110 10.47 10.07 -15.01
N GLY A 111 10.48 11.40 -15.16
CA GLY A 111 9.37 12.29 -14.76
C GLY A 111 9.42 12.80 -13.31
N TYR A 112 10.25 12.21 -12.46
CA TYR A 112 10.40 12.62 -11.05
C TYR A 112 11.79 13.19 -10.75
N ALA A 113 12.82 12.75 -11.46
CA ALA A 113 14.18 13.22 -11.23
C ALA A 113 14.49 14.53 -11.98
N PRO A 114 15.14 15.51 -11.32
CA PRO A 114 15.57 16.74 -11.98
C PRO A 114 16.85 16.55 -12.81
N GLU A 115 17.14 17.50 -13.71
CA GLU A 115 18.28 17.42 -14.63
C GLU A 115 19.62 17.26 -13.91
N GLU A 116 19.86 17.96 -12.79
CA GLU A 116 21.13 17.82 -12.07
C GLU A 116 21.30 16.41 -11.49
N GLN A 117 20.21 15.73 -11.11
CA GLN A 117 20.27 14.34 -10.66
C GLN A 117 20.55 13.38 -11.82
N ILE A 118 19.94 13.63 -12.99
CA ILE A 118 20.22 12.86 -14.21
C ILE A 118 21.70 13.02 -14.60
N ALA A 119 22.28 14.21 -14.39
CA ALA A 119 23.70 14.49 -14.57
C ALA A 119 24.60 13.96 -13.44
N SER A 120 24.07 13.19 -12.48
CA SER A 120 24.81 12.67 -11.30
C SER A 120 25.36 13.75 -10.36
N LEU A 121 24.80 14.95 -10.42
CA LEU A 121 25.11 16.12 -9.57
C LEU A 121 23.97 16.40 -8.57
N ALA A 122 23.30 15.34 -8.09
CA ALA A 122 22.17 15.45 -7.17
C ALA A 122 22.57 16.18 -5.87
N VAL A 123 21.68 17.06 -5.40
CA VAL A 123 21.82 17.84 -4.16
C VAL A 123 20.60 17.62 -3.27
N PRO A 124 20.59 18.03 -1.99
CA PRO A 124 19.41 17.89 -1.14
C PRO A 124 18.14 18.51 -1.75
N ARG A 125 18.28 19.60 -2.52
CA ARG A 125 17.15 20.24 -3.23
C ARG A 125 16.64 19.43 -4.43
N SER A 126 17.33 18.38 -4.86
CA SER A 126 16.83 17.43 -5.86
C SER A 126 15.65 16.62 -5.32
N ASP A 127 15.65 16.31 -4.01
CA ASP A 127 14.50 15.69 -3.34
C ASP A 127 13.26 16.59 -3.38
N PHE A 128 13.44 17.91 -3.28
CA PHE A 128 12.33 18.87 -3.32
C PHE A 128 11.63 18.87 -4.68
N PHE A 129 12.39 18.79 -5.77
CA PHE A 129 11.82 18.67 -7.12
C PHE A 129 10.99 17.40 -7.27
N ALA A 130 11.56 16.26 -6.86
CA ALA A 130 10.90 14.96 -6.91
C ALA A 130 9.64 14.90 -6.03
N LEU A 131 9.69 15.57 -4.87
CA LEU A 131 8.53 15.77 -4.00
C LEU A 131 7.44 16.63 -4.69
N GLY A 132 7.82 17.73 -5.34
CA GLY A 132 6.89 18.55 -6.12
C GLY A 132 6.18 17.75 -7.22
N ARG A 133 6.94 16.99 -8.03
CA ARG A 133 6.40 16.11 -9.08
C ARG A 133 5.46 15.04 -8.51
N THR A 134 5.81 14.48 -7.36
CA THR A 134 4.94 13.56 -6.62
C THR A 134 3.61 14.22 -6.28
N PHE A 135 3.60 15.40 -5.67
CA PHE A 135 2.36 16.07 -5.28
C PHE A 135 1.53 16.58 -6.46
N VAL A 136 2.17 16.95 -7.58
CA VAL A 136 1.43 17.21 -8.84
C VAL A 136 0.68 15.96 -9.28
N TYR A 137 1.31 14.79 -9.26
CA TYR A 137 0.62 13.53 -9.57
C TYR A 137 -0.55 13.29 -8.62
N LEU A 138 -0.36 13.50 -7.31
CA LEU A 138 -1.44 13.30 -6.33
C LEU A 138 -2.63 14.26 -6.53
N LEU A 139 -2.36 15.51 -6.93
CA LEU A 139 -3.36 16.56 -7.09
C LEU A 139 -4.00 16.61 -8.48
N THR A 140 -3.47 15.87 -9.45
CA THR A 140 -4.00 15.83 -10.83
C THR A 140 -4.49 14.44 -11.23
N GLY A 141 -4.04 13.39 -10.54
CA GLY A 141 -4.21 12.01 -10.99
C GLY A 141 -3.43 11.66 -12.27
N THR A 142 -2.60 12.58 -12.77
CA THR A 142 -1.93 12.47 -14.07
C THR A 142 -0.42 12.40 -13.87
N GLU A 143 0.22 11.36 -14.41
CA GLU A 143 1.67 11.17 -14.28
C GLU A 143 2.43 12.39 -14.84
N PRO A 144 3.51 12.88 -14.18
CA PRO A 144 4.18 14.12 -14.59
C PRO A 144 4.67 14.13 -16.04
N MET A 145 5.06 12.97 -16.57
CA MET A 145 5.51 12.82 -17.98
C MET A 145 4.44 13.10 -19.02
N ASN A 146 3.16 13.12 -18.63
CA ASN A 146 2.04 13.36 -19.54
C ASN A 146 1.72 14.85 -19.66
N PHE A 147 2.39 15.72 -18.90
CA PHE A 147 2.23 17.17 -19.03
C PHE A 147 3.27 17.74 -20.00
N PRO A 148 2.92 18.78 -20.78
CA PRO A 148 3.90 19.56 -21.51
C PRO A 148 4.91 20.19 -20.56
N GLU A 149 6.18 20.18 -20.97
CA GLU A 149 7.28 20.79 -20.22
C GLU A 149 8.05 21.74 -21.12
N GLN A 150 8.23 22.99 -20.67
CA GLN A 150 8.95 24.03 -21.41
C GLN A 150 9.99 24.65 -20.48
N ASN A 151 11.25 24.66 -20.90
CA ASN A 151 12.38 25.17 -20.09
C ASN A 151 12.50 24.54 -18.69
N GLY A 152 12.10 23.27 -18.55
CA GLY A 152 12.09 22.55 -17.27
C GLY A 152 10.87 22.85 -16.37
N GLU A 153 9.95 23.71 -16.82
CA GLU A 153 8.74 24.05 -16.10
C GLU A 153 7.56 23.20 -16.60
N LEU A 154 6.90 22.52 -15.66
CA LEU A 154 5.80 21.61 -15.95
C LEU A 154 4.46 22.37 -16.07
N SER A 155 3.74 22.17 -17.17
CA SER A 155 2.43 22.79 -17.39
C SER A 155 1.29 21.95 -16.78
N TRP A 156 1.17 21.93 -15.45
CA TRP A 156 0.20 21.08 -14.73
C TRP A 156 -1.04 21.81 -14.20
N ARG A 157 -0.93 23.12 -13.92
CA ARG A 157 -1.99 23.90 -13.23
C ARG A 157 -3.36 23.84 -13.91
N GLY A 158 -3.40 23.74 -15.24
CA GLY A 158 -4.65 23.63 -16.00
C GLY A 158 -5.46 22.37 -15.66
N SER A 159 -4.81 21.31 -15.19
CA SER A 159 -5.44 20.05 -14.76
C SER A 159 -5.67 19.98 -13.25
N ALA A 160 -5.45 21.07 -12.52
CA ALA A 160 -5.56 21.15 -11.07
C ALA A 160 -6.19 22.50 -10.61
N SER A 161 -7.28 22.91 -11.26
CA SER A 161 -7.96 24.18 -10.95
C SER A 161 -8.51 24.25 -9.52
N GLN A 162 -8.72 23.11 -8.87
CA GLN A 162 -9.13 22.99 -7.48
C GLN A 162 -8.01 23.30 -6.47
N VAL A 163 -6.75 23.40 -6.90
CA VAL A 163 -5.61 23.64 -6.01
C VAL A 163 -5.47 25.13 -5.69
N PRO A 164 -5.47 25.54 -4.40
CA PRO A 164 -5.31 26.94 -4.02
C PRO A 164 -4.02 27.52 -4.57
N LYS A 165 -4.07 28.78 -5.03
CA LYS A 165 -2.93 29.47 -5.64
C LYS A 165 -1.66 29.36 -4.79
N LEU A 166 -1.75 29.55 -3.48
CA LEU A 166 -0.59 29.50 -2.59
C LEU A 166 0.07 28.11 -2.54
N LEU A 167 -0.72 27.03 -2.60
CA LEU A 167 -0.21 25.66 -2.65
C LEU A 167 0.42 25.37 -4.01
N ALA A 168 -0.23 25.78 -5.11
CA ALA A 168 0.32 25.64 -6.44
C ALA A 168 1.64 26.43 -6.60
N ASP A 169 1.73 27.64 -6.06
CA ASP A 169 2.95 28.46 -6.05
C ASP A 169 4.07 27.82 -5.19
N LEU A 170 3.73 27.04 -4.17
CA LEU A 170 4.72 26.25 -3.43
C LEU A 170 5.23 25.07 -4.26
N LEU A 171 4.34 24.32 -4.89
CA LEU A 171 4.71 23.18 -5.73
C LEU A 171 5.58 23.60 -6.93
N ASP A 172 5.26 24.72 -7.58
CA ASP A 172 6.11 25.26 -8.65
C ASP A 172 7.50 25.67 -8.13
N HIS A 173 7.57 26.28 -6.94
CA HIS A 173 8.84 26.62 -6.31
C HIS A 173 9.67 25.37 -5.97
N LEU A 174 9.04 24.28 -5.52
CA LEU A 174 9.72 22.99 -5.30
C LEU A 174 10.27 22.42 -6.61
N MET A 175 9.55 22.58 -7.72
CA MET A 175 9.90 22.05 -9.04
C MET A 175 10.70 23.02 -9.91
N ALA A 176 11.22 24.13 -9.37
CA ALA A 176 11.98 25.08 -10.17
C ALA A 176 13.15 24.38 -10.89
N PRO A 177 13.40 24.66 -12.19
CA PRO A 177 14.38 23.90 -12.98
C PRO A 177 15.76 23.88 -12.33
N LEU A 178 16.23 25.05 -11.90
CA LEU A 178 17.53 25.22 -11.26
C LEU A 178 17.43 25.03 -9.73
N PRO A 179 18.30 24.19 -9.11
CA PRO A 179 18.24 23.91 -7.67
C PRO A 179 18.31 25.16 -6.78
N GLN A 180 19.09 26.17 -7.16
CA GLN A 180 19.23 27.42 -6.41
C GLN A 180 17.93 28.22 -6.32
N ASN A 181 17.01 28.00 -7.27
CA ASN A 181 15.70 28.64 -7.33
C ASN A 181 14.63 27.86 -6.57
N ARG A 182 14.96 26.73 -5.95
CA ARG A 182 14.09 25.96 -5.05
C ARG A 182 14.27 26.42 -3.59
N PRO A 183 13.35 26.09 -2.66
CA PRO A 183 13.50 26.45 -1.25
C PRO A 183 14.87 26.06 -0.68
N LEU A 184 15.41 26.92 0.18
CA LEU A 184 16.77 26.78 0.72
C LEU A 184 16.93 25.49 1.50
N ASN A 185 15.92 25.14 2.30
CA ASN A 185 15.90 23.98 3.19
C ASN A 185 14.45 23.58 3.55
N THR A 186 14.30 22.47 4.25
CA THR A 186 13.00 21.95 4.71
C THR A 186 12.26 22.91 5.64
N GLN A 187 12.97 23.69 6.46
CA GLN A 187 12.37 24.65 7.38
C GLN A 187 11.64 25.78 6.63
N GLU A 188 12.17 26.22 5.49
CA GLU A 188 11.48 27.18 4.63
C GLU A 188 10.16 26.62 4.09
N ILE A 189 10.16 25.35 3.65
CA ILE A 189 8.98 24.67 3.14
C ILE A 189 7.92 24.53 4.24
N LEU A 190 8.30 24.05 5.43
CA LEU A 190 7.40 23.92 6.58
C LEU A 190 6.77 25.26 6.99
N ARG A 191 7.55 26.34 7.00
CA ARG A 191 7.02 27.68 7.28
C ARG A 191 5.99 28.12 6.24
N ARG A 192 6.25 27.87 4.96
CA ARG A 192 5.30 28.19 3.89
C ARG A 192 4.02 27.36 4.02
N LEU A 193 4.12 26.06 4.31
CA LEU A 193 2.95 25.19 4.54
C LEU A 193 2.09 25.69 5.70
N ALA A 194 2.70 26.05 6.83
CA ALA A 194 1.97 26.63 7.96
C ALA A 194 1.25 27.94 7.58
N SER A 195 1.89 28.81 6.79
CA SER A 195 1.26 30.04 6.32
C SER A 195 0.09 29.78 5.34
N ILE A 196 0.20 28.74 4.51
CA ILE A 196 -0.86 28.31 3.59
C ILE A 196 -2.05 27.81 4.40
N GLU A 197 -1.83 26.91 5.36
CA GLU A 197 -2.87 26.36 6.21
C GLU A 197 -3.62 27.47 6.97
N GLN A 198 -2.88 28.40 7.58
CA GLN A 198 -3.47 29.56 8.25
C GLN A 198 -4.27 30.45 7.29
N SER A 199 -3.79 30.67 6.06
CA SER A 199 -4.49 31.47 5.06
C SER A 199 -5.79 30.81 4.60
N LEU A 200 -5.81 29.48 4.48
CA LEU A 200 -7.00 28.70 4.13
C LEU A 200 -8.03 28.68 5.27
N GLN A 201 -7.59 28.74 6.52
CA GLN A 201 -8.47 28.88 7.70
C GLN A 201 -9.03 30.30 7.87
N ASN A 202 -8.26 31.33 7.49
CA ASN A 202 -8.60 32.74 7.70
C ASN A 202 -9.32 33.42 6.52
N GLN A 203 -9.62 32.70 5.43
CA GLN A 203 -10.45 33.26 4.36
C GLN A 203 -11.83 33.64 4.93
N PRO A 204 -12.26 34.92 4.82
CA PRO A 204 -13.58 35.33 5.28
C PRO A 204 -14.62 34.51 4.54
N GLN A 205 -15.51 33.82 5.27
CA GLN A 205 -16.77 33.38 4.72
C GLN A 205 -17.44 34.60 4.11
N THR A 206 -17.51 34.67 2.79
CA THR A 206 -18.22 35.73 2.09
C THR A 206 -19.65 35.77 2.62
N THR A 207 -20.03 36.94 3.12
CA THR A 207 -21.32 37.34 3.68
C THR A 207 -22.49 36.65 2.95
N GLN A 208 -22.99 35.53 3.49
CA GLN A 208 -24.31 35.04 3.15
C GLN A 208 -25.31 35.84 3.99
N ILE A 209 -26.09 36.67 3.29
CA ILE A 209 -27.33 37.26 3.79
C ILE A 209 -28.17 36.13 4.42
N SER A 210 -28.60 36.34 5.66
CA SER A 210 -29.42 35.41 6.43
C SER A 210 -30.65 34.93 5.62
N PRO A 211 -30.95 33.62 5.56
CA PRO A 211 -32.27 33.16 5.21
C PRO A 211 -33.22 33.28 6.42
N PRO A 212 -34.54 33.41 6.20
CA PRO A 212 -35.55 33.41 7.26
C PRO A 212 -35.63 32.03 7.95
N PRO A 213 -36.24 31.95 9.16
CA PRO A 213 -36.05 30.80 10.04
C PRO A 213 -36.81 29.57 9.56
N ALA A 214 -36.24 28.41 9.93
CA ALA A 214 -36.80 27.08 9.95
C ALA A 214 -36.94 26.34 8.61
N SER A 215 -35.90 25.59 8.29
CA SER A 215 -36.07 24.14 8.14
C SER A 215 -34.90 23.42 8.80
N THR A 216 -35.27 22.46 9.64
CA THR A 216 -34.47 21.59 10.50
C THR A 216 -33.17 21.13 9.83
N PRO A 217 -32.02 21.09 10.53
CA PRO A 217 -30.83 20.46 9.98
C PRO A 217 -31.11 18.97 9.84
N SER A 218 -31.28 18.51 8.59
CA SER A 218 -31.05 17.11 8.25
C SER A 218 -29.60 16.82 8.62
N SER A 219 -29.44 16.03 9.68
CA SER A 219 -28.19 15.46 10.11
C SER A 219 -27.55 14.70 8.95
N SER A 220 -26.66 15.36 8.20
CA SER A 220 -25.68 14.66 7.39
C SER A 220 -24.68 14.06 8.37
N THR A 221 -24.96 12.82 8.76
CA THR A 221 -24.00 11.96 9.43
C THR A 221 -22.69 12.02 8.63
N PRO A 222 -21.53 12.28 9.26
CA PRO A 222 -20.25 12.24 8.55
C PRO A 222 -20.10 10.86 7.92
N SER A 223 -19.94 10.80 6.60
CA SER A 223 -19.54 9.59 5.91
C SER A 223 -18.28 9.06 6.60
N PRO A 224 -18.27 7.82 7.10
CA PRO A 224 -17.14 7.31 7.85
C PRO A 224 -15.92 7.31 6.93
N SER A 225 -14.91 8.10 7.27
CA SER A 225 -13.58 7.98 6.66
C SER A 225 -13.15 6.52 6.78
N MET A 226 -13.01 5.81 5.65
CA MET A 226 -12.59 4.40 5.65
C MET A 226 -11.15 4.30 6.16
N VAL A 227 -11.00 4.07 7.47
CA VAL A 227 -9.70 3.80 8.08
C VAL A 227 -9.37 2.32 7.84
N TYR A 228 -8.29 2.08 7.09
CA TYR A 228 -7.83 0.73 6.80
C TYR A 228 -7.51 -0.03 8.10
N ALA A 229 -8.03 -1.24 8.25
CA ALA A 229 -7.72 -2.06 9.41
C ALA A 229 -6.24 -2.51 9.34
N GLY A 230 -5.42 -2.00 10.26
CA GLY A 230 -4.00 -2.35 10.35
C GLY A 230 -3.74 -3.86 10.42
N PHE A 231 -2.56 -4.28 9.94
CA PHE A 231 -2.19 -5.69 9.78
C PHE A 231 -2.49 -6.55 11.00
N TRP A 232 -2.06 -6.14 12.21
CA TRP A 232 -2.26 -6.93 13.43
C TRP A 232 -3.73 -7.17 13.76
N ARG A 233 -4.63 -6.22 13.48
CA ARG A 233 -6.07 -6.43 13.67
C ARG A 233 -6.61 -7.48 12.71
N ARG A 234 -6.16 -7.47 11.45
CA ARG A 234 -6.54 -8.46 10.44
C ARG A 234 -5.93 -9.84 10.72
N THR A 235 -4.70 -9.89 11.22
CA THR A 235 -4.03 -11.13 11.61
C THR A 235 -4.72 -11.77 12.79
N VAL A 236 -5.03 -11.00 13.85
CA VAL A 236 -5.80 -11.51 15.00
C VAL A 236 -7.20 -11.93 14.58
N ALA A 237 -7.89 -11.16 13.72
CA ALA A 237 -9.16 -11.56 13.13
C ALA A 237 -9.06 -12.90 12.37
N GLY A 238 -7.99 -13.08 11.59
CA GLY A 238 -7.71 -14.32 10.87
C GLY A 238 -7.48 -15.51 11.79
N ILE A 239 -6.76 -15.32 12.90
CA ILE A 239 -6.55 -16.38 13.91
C ILE A 239 -7.87 -16.79 14.57
N ILE A 240 -8.74 -15.82 14.89
CA ILE A 240 -10.05 -16.10 15.46
C ILE A 240 -10.93 -16.84 14.43
N ASP A 241 -10.94 -16.40 13.18
CA ASP A 241 -11.66 -17.09 12.10
C ASP A 241 -11.15 -18.52 11.90
N LEU A 242 -9.83 -18.74 11.95
CA LEU A 242 -9.21 -20.05 11.87
C LEU A 242 -9.63 -20.96 13.03
N PHE A 243 -9.67 -20.42 14.25
CA PHE A 243 -10.12 -21.16 15.42
C PHE A 243 -11.60 -21.55 15.33
N VAL A 244 -12.46 -20.63 14.92
CA VAL A 244 -13.90 -20.90 14.72
C VAL A 244 -14.12 -21.98 13.66
N LEU A 245 -13.41 -21.89 12.53
CA LEU A 245 -13.46 -22.90 11.48
C LEU A 245 -12.93 -24.25 11.98
N ALA A 246 -11.81 -24.28 12.71
CA ALA A 246 -11.24 -25.50 13.25
C ALA A 246 -12.20 -26.24 14.19
N VAL A 247 -12.79 -25.53 15.17
CA VAL A 247 -13.76 -26.10 16.10
C VAL A 247 -15.01 -26.61 15.38
N SER A 248 -15.56 -25.80 14.46
CA SER A 248 -16.75 -26.18 13.69
C SER A 248 -16.50 -27.41 12.83
N CYS A 249 -15.35 -27.45 12.15
CA CYS A 249 -14.91 -28.60 11.37
C CYS A 249 -14.75 -29.83 12.26
N SER A 250 -14.04 -29.76 13.39
CA SER A 250 -13.86 -30.93 14.27
C SER A 250 -15.18 -31.58 14.69
N VAL A 251 -16.21 -30.79 14.98
CA VAL A 251 -17.56 -31.32 15.32
C VAL A 251 -18.21 -32.02 14.12
N ILE A 252 -18.15 -31.40 12.93
CA ILE A 252 -18.69 -31.99 11.69
C ILE A 252 -17.95 -33.29 11.34
N GLY A 253 -16.62 -33.30 11.50
CA GLY A 253 -15.77 -34.46 11.22
C GLY A 253 -16.08 -35.64 12.12
N LEU A 254 -16.31 -35.41 13.41
CA LEU A 254 -16.75 -36.47 14.33
C LEU A 254 -18.10 -37.06 13.92
N GLY A 255 -19.06 -36.20 13.54
CA GLY A 255 -20.37 -36.65 13.05
C GLY A 255 -20.29 -37.45 11.76
N LEU A 256 -19.53 -36.97 10.77
CA LEU A 256 -19.30 -37.67 9.50
C LEU A 256 -18.59 -39.00 9.70
N GLY A 257 -17.56 -39.03 10.57
CA GLY A 257 -16.84 -40.25 10.91
C GLY A 257 -17.77 -41.29 11.54
N PHE A 258 -18.62 -40.87 12.48
CA PHE A 258 -19.62 -41.74 13.09
C PHE A 258 -20.64 -42.28 12.07
N ILE A 259 -21.14 -41.44 11.17
CA ILE A 259 -22.09 -41.86 10.13
C ILE A 259 -21.46 -42.88 9.18
N ILE A 260 -20.26 -42.59 8.66
CA ILE A 260 -19.55 -43.47 7.72
C ILE A 260 -19.23 -44.81 8.39
N TYR A 261 -18.80 -44.79 9.65
CA TYR A 261 -18.52 -46.01 10.41
C TYR A 261 -19.75 -46.92 10.54
N ASN A 262 -20.92 -46.34 10.83
CA ASN A 262 -22.16 -47.12 10.99
C ASN A 262 -22.85 -47.49 9.67
N SER A 263 -22.65 -46.71 8.61
CA SER A 263 -23.27 -46.95 7.30
C SER A 263 -22.54 -47.99 6.45
N MET A 264 -21.28 -48.29 6.77
CA MET A 264 -20.44 -49.26 6.04
C MET A 264 -19.88 -50.33 6.98
N PRO A 265 -20.71 -51.25 7.48
CA PRO A 265 -20.28 -52.29 8.42
C PRO A 265 -19.33 -53.32 7.78
N ASP A 266 -19.50 -53.59 6.49
CA ASP A 266 -18.73 -54.61 5.74
C ASP A 266 -17.44 -54.06 5.09
N ALA A 267 -17.20 -52.75 5.18
CA ALA A 267 -16.01 -52.12 4.60
C ALA A 267 -14.80 -52.25 5.53
N THR A 268 -13.60 -52.39 4.95
CA THR A 268 -12.35 -52.40 5.73
C THR A 268 -12.06 -51.01 6.32
N ASP A 269 -11.23 -50.95 7.37
CA ASP A 269 -10.83 -49.69 8.00
C ASP A 269 -10.13 -48.74 7.02
N GLU A 270 -9.34 -49.27 6.09
CA GLU A 270 -8.70 -48.49 5.04
C GLU A 270 -9.72 -47.85 4.08
N GLN A 271 -10.74 -48.61 3.66
CA GLN A 271 -11.81 -48.10 2.79
C GLN A 271 -12.62 -47.00 3.49
N ARG A 272 -12.97 -47.21 4.77
CA ARG A 272 -13.67 -46.21 5.60
C ARG A 272 -12.82 -44.95 5.77
N GLY A 273 -11.53 -45.10 6.04
CA GLY A 273 -10.58 -43.99 6.17
C GLY A 273 -10.41 -43.19 4.88
N PHE A 274 -10.31 -43.86 3.72
CA PHE A 274 -10.22 -43.21 2.43
C PHE A 274 -11.49 -42.41 2.11
N ILE A 275 -12.68 -43.02 2.24
CA ILE A 275 -13.96 -42.36 1.98
C ILE A 275 -14.17 -41.18 2.93
N PHE A 276 -13.87 -41.36 4.22
CA PHE A 276 -13.89 -40.28 5.20
C PHE A 276 -12.98 -39.13 4.77
N SER A 277 -11.72 -39.40 4.41
CA SER A 277 -10.77 -38.35 4.02
C SER A 277 -11.22 -37.56 2.79
N ALA A 278 -11.80 -38.22 1.79
CA ALA A 278 -12.28 -37.58 0.57
C ALA A 278 -13.50 -36.67 0.84
N ILE A 279 -14.49 -37.17 1.59
CA ILE A 279 -15.68 -36.40 1.98
C ILE A 279 -15.27 -35.24 2.89
N TRP A 280 -14.35 -35.49 3.82
CA TRP A 280 -13.84 -34.50 4.77
C TRP A 280 -13.12 -33.34 4.08
N MET A 281 -12.28 -33.63 3.08
CA MET A 281 -11.62 -32.62 2.26
C MET A 281 -12.62 -31.71 1.54
N LEU A 282 -13.63 -32.31 0.88
CA LEU A 282 -14.67 -31.55 0.19
C LEU A 282 -15.47 -30.68 1.18
N ALA A 283 -15.82 -31.25 2.33
CA ALA A 283 -16.59 -30.56 3.37
C ALA A 283 -15.84 -29.35 3.93
N ILE A 284 -14.53 -29.45 4.20
CA ILE A 284 -13.72 -28.32 4.68
C ILE A 284 -13.72 -27.18 3.66
N VAL A 285 -13.49 -27.49 2.38
CA VAL A 285 -13.41 -26.47 1.32
C VAL A 285 -14.75 -25.76 1.17
N LEU A 286 -15.84 -26.52 1.07
CA LEU A 286 -17.19 -25.97 0.92
C LEU A 286 -17.62 -25.17 2.14
N PHE A 287 -17.37 -25.68 3.35
CA PHE A 287 -17.76 -25.02 4.59
C PHE A 287 -16.97 -23.74 4.82
N SER A 288 -15.65 -23.76 4.60
CA SER A 288 -14.79 -22.56 4.69
C SER A 288 -15.24 -21.48 3.70
N TRP A 289 -15.50 -21.88 2.45
CA TRP A 289 -16.04 -20.96 1.45
C TRP A 289 -17.39 -20.37 1.88
N LEU A 290 -18.33 -21.21 2.31
CA LEU A 290 -19.66 -20.77 2.74
C LEU A 290 -19.60 -19.84 3.95
N TYR A 291 -18.76 -20.16 4.93
CA TYR A 291 -18.51 -19.33 6.11
C TYR A 291 -18.11 -17.90 5.72
N HIS A 292 -17.13 -17.78 4.81
CA HIS A 292 -16.68 -16.48 4.34
C HIS A 292 -17.73 -15.76 3.50
N ALA A 293 -18.32 -16.43 2.51
CA ALA A 293 -19.28 -15.84 1.59
C ALA A 293 -20.54 -15.33 2.31
N VAL A 294 -21.13 -16.14 3.21
CA VAL A 294 -22.34 -15.78 3.95
C VAL A 294 -22.08 -14.64 4.94
N LEU A 295 -21.01 -14.72 5.73
CA LEU A 295 -20.78 -13.73 6.79
C LEU A 295 -20.33 -12.37 6.23
N VAL A 296 -19.50 -12.36 5.20
CA VAL A 296 -19.07 -11.12 4.54
C VAL A 296 -20.23 -10.45 3.79
N SER A 297 -21.13 -11.23 3.18
CA SER A 297 -22.33 -10.68 2.52
C SER A 297 -23.53 -10.47 3.46
N SER A 298 -23.37 -10.71 4.77
CA SER A 298 -24.41 -10.45 5.76
C SER A 298 -24.53 -8.97 6.10
N ALA A 299 -25.59 -8.57 6.81
CA ALA A 299 -25.72 -7.20 7.33
C ALA A 299 -24.57 -6.79 8.27
N LYS A 300 -23.79 -7.75 8.78
CA LYS A 300 -22.64 -7.50 9.65
C LYS A 300 -21.34 -7.27 8.90
N GLN A 301 -21.30 -7.55 7.59
CA GLN A 301 -20.17 -7.26 6.71
C GLN A 301 -18.83 -7.79 7.23
N GLY A 302 -18.81 -8.95 7.88
CA GLY A 302 -17.61 -9.45 8.54
C GLY A 302 -17.79 -10.85 9.09
N THR A 303 -16.74 -11.65 9.05
CA THR A 303 -16.64 -12.95 9.73
C THR A 303 -16.48 -12.75 11.24
N PHE A 304 -16.62 -13.81 12.04
CA PHE A 304 -16.56 -13.67 13.51
C PHE A 304 -15.28 -13.02 14.01
N GLY A 305 -14.13 -13.40 13.46
CA GLY A 305 -12.87 -12.77 13.81
C GLY A 305 -12.80 -11.29 13.42
N LYS A 306 -13.35 -10.93 12.27
CA LYS A 306 -13.41 -9.52 11.81
C LYS A 306 -14.36 -8.71 12.69
N MET A 307 -15.52 -9.26 13.05
CA MET A 307 -16.45 -8.64 13.99
C MET A 307 -15.81 -8.42 15.37
N ALA A 308 -15.08 -9.42 15.89
CA ALA A 308 -14.36 -9.30 17.16
C ALA A 308 -13.33 -8.17 17.14
N MET A 309 -12.68 -7.95 16.00
CA MET A 309 -11.68 -6.89 15.80
C MET A 309 -12.25 -5.56 15.32
N ARG A 310 -13.58 -5.41 15.26
CA ARG A 310 -14.28 -4.24 14.70
C ARG A 310 -13.82 -3.90 13.27
N VAL A 311 -13.53 -4.93 12.49
CA VAL A 311 -13.18 -4.85 11.07
C VAL A 311 -14.43 -5.17 10.26
N ILE A 312 -14.78 -4.26 9.35
CA ILE A 312 -15.84 -4.47 8.36
C ILE A 312 -15.22 -4.71 6.98
N VAL A 313 -15.93 -5.45 6.14
CA VAL A 313 -15.56 -5.79 4.78
C VAL A 313 -16.59 -5.14 3.85
N THR A 314 -16.14 -4.13 3.14
CA THR A 314 -16.93 -3.36 2.19
C THR A 314 -16.33 -3.51 0.80
N ASP A 315 -17.09 -3.12 -0.23
CA ASP A 315 -16.50 -2.86 -1.53
C ASP A 315 -15.65 -1.59 -1.52
N ILE A 316 -15.12 -1.23 -2.68
CA ILE A 316 -14.26 -0.06 -2.89
C ILE A 316 -14.96 1.28 -2.62
N ASN A 317 -16.29 1.32 -2.62
CA ASN A 317 -17.10 2.51 -2.37
C ASN A 317 -17.55 2.59 -0.89
N GLY A 318 -17.22 1.58 -0.07
CA GLY A 318 -17.72 1.47 1.30
C GLY A 318 -19.06 0.75 1.41
N ASP A 319 -19.59 0.25 0.29
CA ASP A 319 -20.86 -0.45 0.23
C ASP A 319 -20.73 -1.93 0.60
N LYS A 320 -21.88 -2.56 0.85
CA LYS A 320 -21.96 -3.96 1.23
C LYS A 320 -21.65 -4.88 0.05
N ILE A 321 -20.72 -5.81 0.25
CA ILE A 321 -20.39 -6.85 -0.74
C ILE A 321 -21.55 -7.84 -0.88
N SER A 322 -21.94 -8.13 -2.12
CA SER A 322 -22.98 -9.12 -2.43
C SER A 322 -22.46 -10.56 -2.32
N PHE A 323 -23.34 -11.53 -2.10
CA PHE A 323 -22.97 -12.95 -1.98
C PHE A 323 -22.20 -13.47 -3.21
N GLY A 324 -22.57 -13.05 -4.43
CA GLY A 324 -21.93 -13.47 -5.67
C GLY A 324 -20.56 -12.84 -5.93
N THR A 325 -20.27 -11.69 -5.31
CA THR A 325 -18.97 -11.00 -5.40
C THR A 325 -18.05 -11.30 -4.21
N ALA A 326 -18.53 -11.98 -3.17
CA ALA A 326 -17.75 -12.43 -2.03
C ALA A 326 -16.89 -13.67 -2.39
N TYR A 327 -16.01 -13.55 -3.39
CA TYR A 327 -15.04 -14.58 -3.72
C TYR A 327 -13.79 -14.47 -2.82
N PRO A 328 -13.32 -15.56 -2.18
CA PRO A 328 -12.15 -15.52 -1.33
C PRO A 328 -10.88 -15.63 -2.20
N THR A 329 -10.48 -14.56 -2.86
CA THR A 329 -9.21 -14.50 -3.61
C THR A 329 -7.95 -14.57 -2.74
N CYS A 330 -8.08 -14.65 -1.41
CA CYS A 330 -6.92 -14.71 -0.50
C CYS A 330 -6.84 -15.98 0.37
N GLY A 331 -7.92 -16.76 0.48
CA GLY A 331 -7.94 -17.96 1.34
C GLY A 331 -7.72 -19.28 0.59
N PHE A 332 -8.09 -19.31 -0.69
CA PHE A 332 -8.05 -20.53 -1.51
C PHE A 332 -6.60 -20.92 -1.88
N GLU A 333 -5.75 -19.93 -2.16
CA GLU A 333 -4.33 -20.17 -2.49
C GLU A 333 -3.50 -20.61 -1.28
N VAL A 334 -3.74 -20.03 -0.09
CA VAL A 334 -2.97 -20.37 1.12
C VAL A 334 -3.36 -21.75 1.67
N ALA A 335 -4.64 -22.13 1.60
CA ALA A 335 -5.09 -23.46 2.01
C ALA A 335 -4.61 -24.56 1.05
N LEU A 336 -4.57 -24.28 -0.26
CA LEU A 336 -3.95 -25.17 -1.23
C LEU A 336 -2.44 -25.29 -1.02
N LEU A 337 -1.74 -24.20 -0.70
CA LEU A 337 -0.29 -24.23 -0.41
C LEU A 337 0.05 -24.99 0.88
N TYR A 338 -0.79 -24.89 1.91
CA TYR A 338 -0.56 -25.57 3.19
C TYR A 338 -0.80 -27.10 3.10
N PHE A 339 -1.66 -27.55 2.19
CA PHE A 339 -2.01 -28.97 2.03
C PHE A 339 -1.38 -29.66 0.82
N ALA A 340 -1.07 -28.94 -0.27
CA ALA A 340 -0.25 -29.45 -1.37
C ALA A 340 1.19 -29.77 -0.91
N GLY A 341 1.65 -29.16 0.19
CA GLY A 341 2.93 -29.50 0.84
C GLY A 341 3.03 -30.92 1.41
N LYS A 342 2.00 -31.77 1.27
CA LYS A 342 2.04 -33.18 1.72
C LYS A 342 1.81 -34.22 0.62
N PHE A 343 1.63 -33.81 -0.63
CA PHE A 343 1.60 -34.73 -1.77
C PHE A 343 2.36 -34.11 -2.94
N SER A 344 3.38 -34.83 -3.41
CA SER A 344 4.24 -34.51 -4.56
C SER A 344 5.44 -33.62 -4.26
N SER A 345 6.59 -34.29 -4.12
CA SER A 345 7.87 -33.78 -4.58
C SER A 345 7.76 -33.40 -6.06
N GLU A 346 7.63 -32.12 -6.37
CA GLU A 346 8.16 -31.57 -7.62
C GLU A 346 8.22 -30.03 -7.52
N SER A 347 9.45 -29.57 -7.39
CA SER A 347 9.91 -28.21 -7.60
C SER A 347 9.47 -27.70 -8.97
N ASN A 348 8.55 -26.73 -9.05
CA ASN A 348 8.43 -25.82 -10.21
C ASN A 348 7.46 -24.63 -10.05
N PHE A 349 6.83 -24.40 -8.89
CA PHE A 349 5.85 -23.30 -8.77
C PHE A 349 6.44 -21.97 -8.23
N LEU A 350 7.57 -21.99 -7.52
CA LEU A 350 8.24 -20.78 -7.01
C LEU A 350 9.17 -20.10 -8.03
N GLN A 351 9.47 -20.75 -9.16
CA GLN A 351 10.35 -20.21 -10.18
C GLN A 351 9.66 -19.18 -11.09
N LYS A 352 8.32 -19.19 -11.16
CA LYS A 352 7.56 -18.33 -12.09
C LYS A 352 7.37 -16.88 -11.63
N TYR A 353 7.78 -16.52 -10.41
CA TYR A 353 7.65 -15.15 -9.88
C TYR A 353 8.97 -14.36 -9.85
N TYR A 354 10.11 -14.99 -10.19
CA TYR A 354 11.43 -14.37 -10.14
C TYR A 354 12.11 -14.14 -11.51
N GLU A 355 11.54 -14.64 -12.61
CA GLU A 355 12.19 -14.57 -13.94
C GLU A 355 11.79 -13.35 -14.80
N ASN A 356 10.89 -12.46 -14.38
CA ASN A 356 10.47 -11.30 -15.19
C ASN A 356 10.96 -9.92 -14.69
N SER A 357 12.09 -9.85 -13.99
CA SER A 357 12.69 -8.56 -13.59
C SER A 357 14.21 -8.48 -13.74
N CYS A 358 14.79 -9.33 -14.57
CA CYS A 358 16.17 -9.21 -15.02
C CYS A 358 16.21 -9.54 -16.52
N ASP A 359 15.98 -8.52 -17.34
CA ASP A 359 16.71 -8.25 -18.58
C ASP A 359 16.77 -6.72 -18.75
#